data_AF-A0A1E4GTH7-F1
#
_entry.id   AF-A0A1E4GTH7-F1
#
_cell.length_a   1.000
_cell.length_b   1.000
_cell.length_c   1.000
_cell.angle_alpha   90.00
_cell.angle_beta   90.00
_cell.angle_gamma   90.00
#
_symmetry.space_group_name_H-M   'P 1'
#
loop_
_entity.id
_entity.type
_entity.pdbx_description
1 polymer ?
#
loop_
_entity_poly.entity_id
_entity_poly.type
_entity_poly.pdbx_seq_one_letter_code
_entity_poly.pdbx_strand_id
1 'polypeptide(L)'
;MAASPRPSGNRALQASISLAVAAVLVGAATLVRLMLNGDLGALSPFMLYVAAVLAAGLARGPFCGVLVMAAGGAIGWRLFLSPGGAVHPGAAAALLTFWAVSALVLATANELRVQLKVAMDRLAAALERSGRRSP
;
A
#
# COMPACT_ATOMS: atom_id res chain seq x y z
N MET A 1 7.56 0.32 -39.93
CA MET A 1 7.26 0.61 -38.51
C MET A 1 6.94 -0.71 -37.82
N ALA A 2 7.94 -1.36 -37.22
CA ALA A 2 7.74 -2.56 -36.41
C ALA A 2 7.83 -2.17 -34.93
N ALA A 3 6.75 -2.36 -34.19
CA ALA A 3 6.71 -2.13 -32.75
C ALA A 3 7.53 -3.21 -32.05
N SER A 4 8.66 -2.81 -31.44
CA SER A 4 9.48 -3.70 -30.62
C SER A 4 8.67 -4.22 -29.42
N PRO A 5 8.59 -5.55 -29.18
CA PRO A 5 7.93 -6.08 -27.99
C PRO A 5 8.75 -5.68 -26.76
N ARG A 6 8.13 -4.95 -25.81
CA ARG A 6 8.74 -4.68 -24.50
C ARG A 6 8.93 -6.00 -23.74
N PRO A 7 10.10 -6.24 -23.10
CA PRO A 7 10.41 -7.52 -22.49
C PRO A 7 9.51 -7.79 -21.27
N SER A 8 8.78 -8.91 -21.31
CA SER A 8 7.88 -9.41 -20.26
C SER A 8 8.58 -9.71 -18.93
N GLY A 9 9.90 -9.97 -18.96
CA GLY A 9 10.70 -10.29 -17.76
C GLY A 9 10.69 -9.19 -16.70
N ASN A 10 10.58 -7.92 -17.09
CA ASN A 10 10.62 -6.82 -16.12
C ASN A 10 9.32 -6.72 -15.30
N ARG A 11 8.17 -7.15 -15.87
CA ARG A 11 6.88 -7.15 -15.17
C ARG A 11 6.81 -8.24 -14.10
N ALA A 12 7.32 -9.43 -14.41
CA ALA A 12 7.35 -10.55 -13.45
C ALA A 12 8.25 -10.23 -12.25
N LEU A 13 9.44 -9.67 -12.50
CA LEU A 13 10.34 -9.21 -11.45
C LEU A 13 9.73 -8.07 -10.62
N GLN A 14 9.06 -7.11 -11.27
CA GLN A 14 8.38 -6.03 -10.56
C GLN A 14 7.22 -6.53 -9.68
N ALA A 15 6.49 -7.54 -10.14
CA ALA A 15 5.43 -8.20 -9.37
C ALA A 15 6.00 -8.96 -8.18
N SER A 16 7.09 -9.72 -8.34
CA SER A 16 7.72 -10.45 -7.23
C SER A 16 8.28 -9.51 -6.17
N ILE A 17 8.88 -8.40 -6.56
CA ILE A 17 9.35 -7.40 -5.58
C ILE A 17 8.16 -6.74 -4.88
N SER A 18 7.08 -6.42 -5.59
CA SER A 18 5.88 -5.85 -4.97
C SER A 18 5.26 -6.82 -3.97
N LEU A 19 5.26 -8.12 -4.28
CA LEU A 19 4.83 -9.17 -3.36
C LEU A 19 5.73 -9.25 -2.12
N ALA A 20 7.04 -9.21 -2.29
CA ALA A 20 7.99 -9.21 -1.18
C ALA A 20 7.80 -7.99 -0.27
N VAL A 21 7.66 -6.79 -0.85
CA VAL A 21 7.38 -5.55 -0.10
C VAL A 21 6.04 -5.66 0.64
N ALA A 22 5.00 -6.17 -0.02
CA ALA A 22 3.71 -6.36 0.61
C ALA A 22 3.79 -7.33 1.80
N ALA A 23 4.47 -8.47 1.62
CA ALA A 23 4.66 -9.44 2.69
C ALA A 23 5.42 -8.86 3.89
N VAL A 24 6.49 -8.09 3.63
CA VAL A 24 7.27 -7.43 4.69
C VAL A 24 6.43 -6.39 5.44
N LEU A 25 5.71 -5.52 4.72
CA LEU A 25 4.90 -4.47 5.35
C LEU A 25 3.75 -5.04 6.17
N VAL A 26 3.06 -6.05 5.64
CA VAL A 26 1.99 -6.75 6.35
C VAL A 26 2.54 -7.50 7.55
N GLY A 27 3.67 -8.20 7.41
CA GLY A 27 4.34 -8.89 8.50
C GLY A 27 4.76 -7.94 9.61
N ALA A 28 5.40 -6.82 9.26
CA ALA A 28 5.81 -5.80 10.21
C ALA A 28 4.61 -5.16 10.93
N ALA A 29 3.56 -4.77 10.20
CA ALA A 29 2.34 -4.23 10.79
C ALA A 29 1.69 -5.22 11.75
N THR A 30 1.68 -6.51 11.39
CA THR A 30 1.15 -7.58 12.24
C THR A 30 1.99 -7.75 13.51
N LEU A 31 3.32 -7.77 13.39
CA LEU A 31 4.22 -7.93 14.53
C LEU A 31 4.10 -6.75 15.51
N VAL A 32 4.12 -5.52 14.99
CA VAL A 32 3.92 -4.31 15.79
C VAL A 32 2.57 -4.35 16.49
N ARG A 33 1.51 -4.82 15.81
CA ARG A 33 0.19 -4.98 16.43
C ARG A 33 0.20 -6.00 17.56
N LEU A 34 0.88 -7.13 17.39
CA LEU A 34 0.99 -8.17 18.42
C LEU A 34 1.76 -7.67 19.65
N MET A 35 2.83 -6.89 19.45
CA MET A 35 3.57 -6.30 20.57
C MET A 35 2.74 -5.26 21.33
N LEU A 36 1.95 -4.48 20.61
CA LEU A 36 1.10 -3.44 21.18
C LEU A 36 -0.31 -3.93 21.56
N ASN A 37 -0.55 -5.24 21.56
CA ASN A 37 -1.88 -5.80 21.76
C ASN A 37 -2.44 -5.52 23.17
N GLY A 38 -1.56 -5.30 24.15
CA GLY A 38 -1.94 -4.89 25.51
C GLY A 38 -2.38 -3.43 25.63
N ASP A 39 -1.84 -2.53 24.79
CA ASP A 39 -2.07 -1.08 24.89
C ASP A 39 -3.10 -0.55 23.90
N LEU A 40 -3.15 -1.14 22.69
CA LEU A 40 -4.16 -0.80 21.69
C LEU A 40 -5.39 -1.67 21.91
N GLY A 41 -6.37 -1.09 22.62
CA GLY A 41 -7.68 -1.70 22.86
C GLY A 41 -8.38 -2.20 21.59
N ALA A 42 -9.50 -2.92 21.79
CA ALA A 42 -10.26 -3.62 20.76
C ALA A 42 -10.69 -2.76 19.55
N LEU A 43 -10.61 -1.43 19.65
CA LEU A 43 -11.02 -0.46 18.62
C LEU A 43 -10.00 -0.25 17.49
N SER A 44 -8.76 -0.74 17.58
CA SER A 44 -7.73 -0.45 16.58
C SER A 44 -7.01 -1.68 15.98
N PRO A 45 -7.70 -2.74 15.52
CA PRO A 45 -7.04 -3.86 14.87
C PRO A 45 -6.41 -3.48 13.52
N PHE A 46 -6.94 -2.46 12.83
CA PHE A 46 -6.62 -2.20 11.42
C PHE A 46 -5.76 -0.97 11.13
N MET A 47 -5.54 -0.04 12.07
CA MET A 47 -4.82 1.22 11.81
C MET A 47 -3.42 1.01 11.23
N LEU A 48 -2.65 0.05 11.76
CA LEU A 48 -1.31 -0.26 11.28
C LEU A 48 -1.32 -0.84 9.85
N TYR A 49 -2.36 -1.61 9.50
CA TYR A 49 -2.53 -2.09 8.13
C TYR A 49 -2.88 -0.95 7.17
N VAL A 50 -3.68 0.04 7.57
CA VAL A 50 -3.96 1.23 6.74
C VAL A 50 -2.67 2.00 6.44
N ALA A 51 -1.81 2.19 7.44
CA ALA A 51 -0.50 2.82 7.26
C ALA A 51 0.40 2.01 6.29
N ALA A 52 0.39 0.69 6.41
CA ALA A 52 1.10 -0.20 5.50
C ALA A 52 0.56 -0.11 4.04
N VAL A 53 -0.77 -0.01 3.86
CA VAL A 53 -1.40 0.18 2.54
C VAL A 53 -0.94 1.49 1.91
N LEU A 54 -0.93 2.58 2.67
CA LEU A 54 -0.44 3.89 2.22
C LEU A 54 1.02 3.82 1.78
N ALA A 55 1.90 3.27 2.63
CA ALA A 55 3.31 3.13 2.33
C ALA A 55 3.56 2.30 1.05
N ALA A 56 2.86 1.17 0.92
CA ALA A 56 2.93 0.32 -0.27
C ALA A 56 2.44 1.03 -1.53
N GLY A 57 1.30 1.74 -1.42
CA GLY A 57 0.69 2.52 -2.49
C GLY A 57 1.59 3.63 -3.02
N LEU A 58 2.25 4.38 -2.12
CA LEU A 58 3.18 5.45 -2.49
C LEU A 58 4.48 4.88 -3.09
N ALA A 59 5.08 3.88 -2.45
CA ALA A 59 6.40 3.38 -2.84
C ALA A 59 6.37 2.58 -4.16
N ARG A 60 5.36 1.71 -4.33
CA ARG A 60 5.32 0.75 -5.45
C ARG A 60 4.11 0.95 -6.36
N GLY A 61 3.17 1.80 -5.98
CA GLY A 61 1.97 2.10 -6.75
C GLY A 61 0.73 1.36 -6.26
N PRO A 62 -0.42 1.60 -6.92
CA PRO A 62 -1.73 1.18 -6.43
C PRO A 62 -1.84 -0.35 -6.32
N PHE A 63 -1.26 -1.10 -7.25
CA PHE A 63 -1.31 -2.56 -7.22
C PHE A 63 -0.69 -3.16 -5.94
N CYS A 64 0.46 -2.64 -5.50
CA CYS A 64 1.10 -3.09 -4.27
C CYS A 64 0.23 -2.74 -3.03
N GLY A 65 -0.37 -1.55 -3.02
CA GLY A 65 -1.30 -1.15 -1.95
C GLY A 65 -2.53 -2.05 -1.87
N VAL A 66 -3.11 -2.45 -3.01
CA VAL A 66 -4.22 -3.42 -3.04
C VAL A 66 -3.79 -4.78 -2.46
N LEU A 67 -2.60 -5.27 -2.79
CA LEU A 67 -2.09 -6.53 -2.23
C LEU A 67 -1.97 -6.46 -0.71
N VAL A 68 -1.42 -5.36 -0.19
CA VAL A 68 -1.31 -5.13 1.26
C VAL A 68 -2.69 -5.00 1.90
N MET A 69 -3.63 -4.33 1.25
CA MET A 69 -5.01 -4.19 1.74
C MET A 69 -5.71 -5.55 1.83
N ALA A 70 -5.58 -6.38 0.79
CA ALA A 70 -6.16 -7.73 0.76
C ALA A 70 -5.53 -8.64 1.82
N ALA A 71 -4.19 -8.67 1.90
CA ALA A 71 -3.47 -9.50 2.85
C ALA A 71 -3.71 -9.05 4.31
N GLY A 72 -3.65 -7.74 4.57
CA GLY A 72 -3.95 -7.16 5.88
C GLY A 72 -5.40 -7.41 6.33
N GLY A 73 -6.36 -7.35 5.40
CA GLY A 73 -7.75 -7.70 5.67
C GLY A 73 -7.92 -9.18 6.04
N ALA A 74 -7.30 -10.09 5.27
CA ALA A 74 -7.38 -11.53 5.51
C ALA A 74 -6.71 -11.94 6.83
N ILE A 75 -5.52 -11.39 7.12
CA ILE A 75 -4.79 -11.65 8.37
C ILE A 75 -5.54 -11.04 9.55
N GLY A 76 -5.98 -9.79 9.42
CA GLY A 76 -6.71 -9.12 10.49
C GLY A 76 -8.06 -9.78 10.80
N TRP A 77 -8.74 -10.31 9.78
CA TRP A 77 -9.93 -11.14 9.97
C TRP A 77 -9.61 -12.38 10.81
N ARG A 78 -8.59 -13.15 10.42
CA ARG A 78 -8.23 -14.41 11.09
C ARG A 78 -7.71 -14.19 12.52
N LEU A 79 -6.93 -13.14 12.76
CA LEU A 79 -6.27 -12.91 14.04
C LEU A 79 -7.13 -12.14 15.05
N PHE A 80 -7.89 -11.14 14.61
CA PHE A 80 -8.58 -10.22 15.52
C PHE A 80 -10.10 -10.40 15.52
N LEU A 81 -10.68 -10.85 14.41
CA LEU A 81 -12.13 -10.92 14.25
C LEU A 81 -12.71 -12.33 14.37
N SER A 82 -11.90 -13.35 14.12
CA SER A 82 -12.26 -14.76 14.28
C SER A 82 -11.15 -15.60 14.95
N PRO A 83 -10.70 -15.23 16.16
CA PRO A 83 -9.74 -16.04 16.89
C PRO A 83 -10.37 -17.42 17.19
N GLY A 84 -9.85 -18.48 16.55
CA GLY A 84 -10.36 -19.84 16.71
C GLY A 84 -11.70 -20.16 16.01
N GLY A 85 -12.16 -19.31 15.10
CA GLY A 85 -13.40 -19.55 14.33
C GLY A 85 -14.66 -18.91 14.93
N ALA A 86 -14.59 -18.33 16.13
CA ALA A 86 -15.69 -17.57 16.73
C ALA A 86 -15.68 -16.13 16.21
N VAL A 87 -16.70 -15.73 15.45
CA VAL A 87 -16.81 -14.37 14.89
C VAL A 87 -17.30 -13.40 15.94
N HIS A 88 -16.53 -12.35 16.22
CA HIS A 88 -16.98 -11.29 17.13
C HIS A 88 -18.12 -10.46 16.52
N PRO A 89 -19.15 -10.08 17.31
CA PRO A 89 -20.17 -9.14 16.85
C PRO A 89 -19.50 -7.81 16.45
N GLY A 90 -19.75 -7.36 15.21
CA GLY A 90 -19.12 -6.16 14.63
C GLY A 90 -17.89 -6.43 13.75
N ALA A 91 -17.43 -7.69 13.64
CA ALA A 91 -16.32 -8.08 12.79
C ALA A 91 -16.48 -7.68 11.32
N ALA A 92 -17.66 -7.95 10.74
CA ALA A 92 -17.95 -7.59 9.36
C ALA A 92 -17.90 -6.06 9.16
N ALA A 93 -18.47 -5.28 10.08
CA ALA A 93 -18.44 -3.83 10.03
C ALA A 93 -17.00 -3.29 10.11
N ALA A 94 -16.19 -3.80 11.03
CA ALA A 94 -14.79 -3.41 11.16
C ALA A 94 -13.97 -3.71 9.90
N LEU A 95 -14.17 -4.89 9.28
CA LEU A 95 -13.49 -5.25 8.03
C LEU A 95 -13.93 -4.35 6.87
N LEU A 96 -15.23 -4.08 6.74
CA LEU A 96 -15.77 -3.18 5.72
C LEU A 96 -15.25 -1.75 5.89
N THR A 97 -15.20 -1.23 7.13
CA THR A 97 -14.60 0.07 7.42
C THR A 97 -13.12 0.10 7.04
N PHE A 98 -12.36 -0.96 7.38
CA PHE A 98 -10.96 -1.06 6.98
C PHE A 98 -10.79 -1.01 5.46
N TRP A 99 -11.57 -1.78 4.70
CA TRP A 99 -11.50 -1.76 3.24
C TRP A 99 -11.92 -0.42 2.65
N ALA A 100 -12.99 0.20 3.17
CA ALA A 100 -13.45 1.50 2.72
C ALA A 100 -12.38 2.59 2.94
N VAL A 101 -11.81 2.65 4.15
CA VAL A 101 -10.76 3.61 4.49
C VAL A 101 -9.49 3.34 3.67
N SER A 102 -9.08 2.07 3.55
CA SER A 102 -7.88 1.70 2.79
C SER A 102 -8.03 2.01 1.30
N ALA A 103 -9.20 1.78 0.72
CA ALA A 103 -9.47 2.13 -0.68
C ALA A 103 -9.39 3.64 -0.89
N LEU A 104 -9.97 4.44 0.01
CA LEU A 104 -9.89 5.89 -0.04
C LEU A 104 -8.44 6.39 0.10
N VAL A 105 -7.70 5.87 1.08
CA VAL A 105 -6.28 6.18 1.30
C VAL A 105 -5.43 5.79 0.09
N LEU A 106 -5.73 4.66 -0.55
CA LEU A 106 -4.98 4.22 -1.72
C LEU A 106 -5.28 5.09 -2.94
N ALA A 107 -6.53 5.53 -3.11
CA ALA A 107 -6.92 6.46 -4.17
C ALA A 107 -6.20 7.80 -4.00
N THR A 108 -6.20 8.37 -2.79
CA THR A 108 -5.48 9.63 -2.51
C THR A 108 -3.97 9.47 -2.65
N ALA A 109 -3.39 8.36 -2.19
CA ALA A 109 -1.97 8.06 -2.37
C ALA A 109 -1.58 7.98 -3.85
N ASN A 110 -2.42 7.36 -4.68
CA ASN A 110 -2.17 7.27 -6.12
C ASN A 110 -2.23 8.66 -6.78
N GLU A 111 -3.21 9.48 -6.43
CA GLU A 111 -3.33 10.86 -6.93
C GLU A 111 -2.08 11.68 -6.56
N LEU A 112 -1.67 11.65 -5.28
CA LEU A 112 -0.44 12.32 -4.81
C LEU A 112 0.80 11.85 -5.57
N ARG A 113 0.92 10.55 -5.82
CA ARG A 113 2.04 9.96 -6.56
C ARG A 113 2.08 10.48 -8.01
N VAL A 114 0.93 10.59 -8.66
CA VAL A 114 0.83 11.14 -10.03
C VAL A 114 1.19 12.62 -10.03
N GLN A 115 0.63 13.41 -9.11
CA GLN A 115 0.92 14.85 -9.00
C GLN A 115 2.40 15.12 -8.72
N LEU A 116 3.01 14.36 -7.81
CA LEU A 116 4.43 14.48 -7.48
C LEU A 116 5.30 14.20 -8.70
N LYS A 117 4.96 13.17 -9.48
CA LYS A 117 5.69 12.84 -10.71
C LYS A 117 5.62 13.97 -11.72
N VAL A 118 4.43 14.52 -11.97
CA VAL A 118 4.24 15.65 -12.88
C VAL A 118 5.02 16.89 -12.40
N ALA A 119 5.00 17.17 -11.10
CA ALA A 119 5.73 18.30 -10.52
C ALA A 119 7.25 18.14 -10.70
N MET A 120 7.79 16.94 -10.44
CA MET A 120 9.20 16.65 -10.64
C MET A 120 9.63 16.72 -12.10
N ASP A 121 8.82 16.21 -13.03
CA ASP A 121 9.10 16.29 -14.47
C ASP A 121 9.15 17.75 -14.94
N ARG A 122 8.23 18.59 -14.45
CA ARG A 122 8.23 20.04 -14.72
C ARG A 122 9.47 20.74 -14.16
N LEU A 123 9.87 20.38 -12.94
CA LEU A 123 11.07 20.93 -12.30
C LEU A 123 12.34 20.51 -13.06
N ALA A 124 12.46 19.25 -13.43
CA ALA A 124 13.59 18.74 -14.23
C ALA A 124 13.70 19.47 -15.56
N ALA A 125 12.58 19.65 -16.28
CA ALA A 125 12.54 20.39 -17.53
C ALA A 125 12.86 21.90 -17.37
N ALA A 126 12.55 22.50 -16.21
CA ALA A 126 12.92 23.88 -15.91
C ALA A 126 14.42 24.02 -15.64
N LEU A 127 14.99 23.09 -14.86
CA LEU A 127 16.44 23.04 -14.57
C LEU A 127 17.26 22.82 -15.86
N GLU A 128 16.83 21.91 -16.73
CA GLU A 128 17.52 21.65 -18.01
C GLU A 128 17.50 22.88 -18.94
N ARG A 129 16.37 23.60 -18.99
CA ARG A 129 16.25 24.87 -19.75
C ARG A 129 17.11 25.99 -19.16
N SER A 130 17.25 26.07 -17.84
CA SER A 130 18.10 27.07 -17.18
C SER A 130 19.59 26.75 -17.36
N GLY A 131 19.97 25.47 -17.28
CA GLY A 131 21.34 25.02 -17.52
C GLY A 131 21.79 25.28 -18.96
N ARG A 132 20.90 25.08 -19.94
CA ARG A 132 21.15 25.43 -21.36
C ARG A 132 21.31 26.93 -21.64
N ARG A 133 20.88 27.82 -20.74
CA ARG A 133 21.02 29.28 -20.90
C ARG A 133 22.26 29.86 -20.21
N SER A 134 22.98 29.07 -19.42
CA SER A 134 24.26 29.50 -18.84
C SER A 134 25.40 29.06 -19.78
N PRO A 135 26.15 30.00 -20.38
CA PRO A 135 27.30 29.69 -21.24
C PRO A 135 28.47 29.10 -20.46
#